data_AF-A0A3N5X4H8-F1
#
_entry.id   AF-A0A3N5X4H8-F1
#
_cell.length_a   1.000
_cell.length_b   1.000
_cell.length_c   1.000
_cell.angle_alpha   90.00
_cell.angle_beta   90.00
_cell.angle_gamma   90.00
#
_symmetry.space_group_name_H-M   'P 1'
#
loop_
_entity.id
_entity.type
_entity.pdbx_description
1 polymer ?
#
loop_
_entity_poly.entity_id
_entity_poly.type
_entity_poly.pdbx_seq_one_letter_code
_entity_poly.pdbx_strand_id
1 'polypeptide(L)'
;MYDEFVPDVQGGSTTQSTSSGTWWMLNTKFFSLKYHKSTNFKTTPFQKPENQDAKTAHILWYGGIGISNRRKQGVMGGIDTTITS
;
A
#
# COMPACT_ATOMS: atom_id res chain seq x y z
N MET A 1 -10.54 9.68 3.05
CA MET A 1 -10.47 9.41 1.59
C MET A 1 -10.01 7.97 1.46
N TYR A 2 -10.95 7.05 1.27
CA TYR A 2 -10.64 5.66 0.92
C TYR A 2 -10.32 5.64 -0.58
N ASP A 3 -9.20 5.01 -0.93
CA ASP A 3 -8.47 5.13 -2.20
C ASP A 3 -9.14 4.38 -3.36
N GLU A 4 -9.05 4.93 -4.57
CA GLU A 4 -9.65 4.43 -5.84
C GLU A 4 -9.07 3.08 -6.28
N PHE A 5 -7.94 2.67 -5.69
CA PHE A 5 -7.15 1.52 -6.12
C PHE A 5 -7.19 0.32 -5.16
N VAL A 6 -8.28 0.11 -4.43
CA VAL A 6 -8.43 -1.13 -3.65
C VAL A 6 -8.74 -2.29 -4.58
N PRO A 7 -7.87 -3.32 -4.68
CA PRO A 7 -8.07 -4.43 -5.59
C PRO A 7 -9.27 -5.27 -5.16
N ASP A 8 -10.10 -5.64 -6.13
CA ASP A 8 -11.16 -6.61 -5.95
C ASP A 8 -10.58 -8.02 -5.82
N VAL A 9 -10.91 -8.70 -4.72
CA VAL A 9 -10.43 -10.06 -4.46
C VAL A 9 -11.05 -11.10 -5.42
N GLN A 10 -12.20 -10.80 -6.04
CA GLN A 10 -12.89 -11.73 -6.93
C GLN A 10 -12.49 -11.56 -8.41
N GLY A 11 -12.45 -10.31 -8.89
CA GLY A 11 -12.15 -9.99 -10.29
C GLY A 11 -10.68 -9.69 -10.60
N GLY A 12 -9.81 -9.56 -9.58
CA GLY A 12 -8.39 -9.25 -9.79
C GLY A 12 -8.14 -7.89 -10.46
N SER A 13 -9.13 -7.00 -10.43
CA SER A 13 -9.09 -5.66 -11.00
C SER A 13 -8.82 -4.64 -9.90
N THR A 14 -8.02 -3.61 -10.18
CA THR A 14 -7.82 -2.46 -9.30
C THR A 14 -8.88 -1.37 -9.51
N THR A 15 -9.72 -1.51 -10.53
CA THR A 15 -10.85 -0.60 -10.78
C THR A 15 -12.07 -1.15 -10.07
N GLN A 16 -12.57 -0.39 -9.10
CA GLN A 16 -13.78 -0.72 -8.37
C GLN A 16 -14.99 -0.81 -9.33
N SER A 17 -15.62 -1.98 -9.38
CA SER A 17 -16.93 -2.13 -10.05
C SER A 17 -18.01 -1.53 -9.15
N THR A 18 -18.99 -0.82 -9.73
CA THR A 18 -20.13 -0.23 -9.01
C THR A 18 -21.01 -1.26 -8.30
N SER A 19 -20.84 -2.55 -8.62
CA SER A 19 -21.66 -3.68 -8.14
C SER A 19 -20.92 -4.63 -7.19
N SER A 20 -19.63 -4.43 -6.91
CA SER A 20 -18.85 -5.40 -6.12
C SER A 20 -17.76 -4.73 -5.32
N GLY A 21 -17.89 -4.81 -3.99
CA GLY A 21 -16.93 -4.33 -3.02
C GLY A 21 -16.11 -5.47 -2.39
N THR A 22 -14.89 -5.13 -1.99
CA THR A 22 -14.02 -6.00 -1.17
C THR A 22 -13.71 -5.31 0.16
N TRP A 23 -13.86 -6.04 1.27
CA TRP A 23 -13.47 -5.61 2.60
C TRP A 23 -12.23 -6.37 3.07
N TRP A 24 -11.13 -5.63 3.27
CA TRP A 24 -9.90 -6.11 3.88
C TRP A 24 -9.93 -5.86 5.39
N MET A 25 -9.98 -6.92 6.19
CA MET A 25 -9.94 -6.86 7.65
C MET A 25 -8.53 -7.20 8.16
N LEU A 26 -7.73 -6.15 8.39
CA LEU A 26 -6.35 -6.31 8.81
C LEU A 26 -6.19 -6.29 10.33
N ASN A 27 -5.55 -7.32 10.88
CA ASN A 27 -5.13 -7.40 12.27
C ASN A 27 -3.68 -6.93 12.42
N THR A 28 -3.52 -5.76 13.01
CA THR A 28 -2.23 -5.09 13.24
C THR A 28 -1.29 -5.84 14.18
N LYS A 29 -1.80 -6.74 15.04
CA LYS A 29 -0.95 -7.57 15.91
C LYS A 29 -0.13 -8.60 15.12
N PHE A 30 -0.62 -9.03 13.97
CA PHE A 30 0.03 -10.02 13.10
C PHE A 30 0.57 -9.43 11.80
N PHE A 31 0.50 -8.11 11.66
CA PHE A 31 0.98 -7.36 10.52
C PHE A 31 2.22 -6.57 10.94
N SER A 32 3.34 -6.82 10.28
CA SER A 32 4.62 -6.19 10.64
C SER A 32 5.24 -5.50 9.44
N LEU A 33 5.61 -4.23 9.61
CA LEU A 33 6.45 -3.49 8.68
C LEU A 33 7.86 -3.49 9.24
N LYS A 34 8.81 -4.07 8.51
CA LYS A 34 10.23 -4.03 8.86
C LYS A 34 10.95 -3.14 7.86
N TYR A 35 11.40 -1.98 8.33
CA TYR A 35 12.25 -1.09 7.56
C TYR A 35 13.72 -1.34 7.90
N HIS A 36 14.59 -1.15 6.91
CA HIS A 36 16.01 -1.19 7.14
C HIS A 36 16.48 0.12 7.77
N LYS A 37 17.11 0.01 8.94
CA LYS A 37 17.36 1.15 9.85
C LYS A 37 18.20 2.26 9.22
N SER A 38 19.16 1.94 8.35
CA SER A 38 20.07 2.94 7.76
C SER A 38 19.49 3.66 6.54
N THR A 39 18.40 3.16 5.97
CA THR A 39 17.77 3.64 4.74
C THR A 39 16.29 3.94 4.96
N ASN A 40 15.88 4.24 6.19
CA ASN A 40 14.50 4.62 6.46
C ASN A 40 14.32 6.12 6.27
N PHE A 41 13.75 6.53 5.13
CA PHE A 41 13.54 7.95 4.76
C PHE A 41 14.79 8.81 4.89
N LYS A 42 15.94 8.25 4.53
CA LYS A 42 17.20 8.97 4.59
C LYS A 42 17.42 9.71 3.28
N THR A 43 17.66 11.01 3.36
CA THR A 43 18.02 11.83 2.20
C THR A 43 19.50 11.63 1.89
N THR A 44 19.82 11.38 0.63
CA THR A 44 21.20 11.49 0.15
C THR A 44 21.61 12.96 0.10
N PRO A 45 22.91 13.29 0.20
CA PRO A 45 23.36 14.65 -0.05
C PRO A 45 22.89 15.13 -1.43
N PHE A 46 22.49 16.40 -1.50
CA PHE A 46 22.09 17.05 -2.75
C PHE A 46 23.29 17.09 -3.70
N GLN A 47 23.19 16.42 -4.85
CA GLN A 47 24.18 16.53 -5.90
C GLN A 47 23.67 17.48 -6.97
N LYS A 48 24.56 18.36 -7.47
CA LYS A 48 24.27 19.20 -8.64
C LYS A 48 24.57 18.36 -9.89
N PRO A 49 23.58 18.05 -10.75
CA PRO A 49 23.84 17.40 -12.03
C PRO A 49 24.66 18.35 -12.93
N GLU A 50 25.59 17.80 -13.71
CA GLU A 50 26.46 18.57 -14.61
C GLU A 50 25.69 19.42 -15.64
N ASN A 51 24.44 19.06 -15.98
CA ASN A 51 23.64 19.69 -17.05
C ASN A 51 22.29 20.27 -16.60
N GLN A 52 22.04 20.47 -15.30
CA GLN A 52 20.83 21.14 -14.80
C GLN A 52 21.14 22.05 -13.61
N ASP A 53 20.48 23.20 -13.54
CA ASP A 53 20.66 24.14 -12.42
C ASP A 53 19.91 23.69 -11.14
N ALA A 54 19.05 22.69 -11.25
CA ALA A 54 18.37 22.08 -10.12
C ALA A 54 19.29 21.11 -9.35
N LYS A 55 19.26 21.19 -8.01
CA LYS A 55 19.92 20.21 -7.14
C LYS A 55 18.94 19.06 -6.85
N THR A 56 19.36 17.82 -7.09
CA THR A 56 18.53 16.64 -6.86
C THR A 56 19.05 15.85 -5.66
N ALA A 57 18.14 15.38 -4.80
CA ALA A 57 18.43 14.43 -3.73
C ALA A 57 17.50 13.23 -3.82
N HIS A 58 18.04 12.05 -3.55
CA HIS A 58 17.27 10.81 -3.50
C HIS A 58 16.80 10.58 -2.05
N ILE A 59 15.53 10.21 -1.90
CA ILE A 59 15.00 9.71 -0.64
C ILE A 59 15.12 8.20 -0.67
N LEU A 60 15.98 7.66 0.19
CA LEU A 60 16.16 6.22 0.32
C LEU A 60 15.10 5.70 1.29
N TRP A 61 14.33 4.73 0.81
CA TRP A 61 13.46 3.90 1.63
C TRP A 61 13.63 2.44 1.23
N TYR A 62 13.87 1.58 2.22
CA TYR A 62 13.85 0.13 2.02
C TYR A 62 13.15 -0.52 3.20
N GLY A 63 12.11 -1.29 2.90
CA GLY A 63 11.34 -2.03 3.88
C GLY A 63 10.54 -3.14 3.23
N GLY A 64 10.15 -4.09 4.06
CA GLY A 64 9.28 -5.21 3.69
C GLY A 64 8.12 -5.32 4.65
N ILE A 65 6.99 -5.80 4.11
CA ILE A 65 5.80 -6.14 4.89
C ILE A 65 5.80 -7.64 5.10
N GLY A 66 5.54 -8.08 6.33
CA GLY A 66 5.43 -9.48 6.70
C GLY A 66 4.19 -9.74 7.55
N ILE A 67 3.51 -10.86 7.27
CA ILE A 67 2.36 -11.34 8.05
C ILE A 67 2.78 -12.61 8.80
N SER A 68 2.72 -12.57 10.13
CA SER A 68 3.10 -13.72 10.97
C SER A 68 2.00 -14.77 11.07
N ASN A 69 0.74 -14.38 10.89
CA ASN A 69 -0.38 -15.32 10.84
C ASN A 69 -1.49 -14.84 9.89
N ARG A 70 -1.57 -15.47 8.71
CA ARG A 70 -2.60 -15.15 7.69
C ARG A 70 -4.01 -15.53 8.13
N ARG A 71 -4.19 -16.54 8.99
CA ARG A 71 -5.52 -16.97 9.48
C ARG A 71 -6.19 -15.94 10.39
N LYS A 72 -5.43 -14.96 10.88
CA LYS A 72 -5.93 -13.85 11.71
C LYS A 72 -6.21 -12.58 10.90
N GLN A 73 -6.06 -12.66 9.59
CA GLN A 73 -6.46 -11.63 8.63
C GLN A 73 -7.78 -12.09 7.99
N GLY A 74 -8.70 -11.16 7.76
CA GLY A 74 -9.97 -11.43 7.08
C GLY A 74 -10.02 -10.75 5.72
N VAL A 75 -10.67 -11.41 4.76
CA VAL A 75 -11.03 -10.80 3.49
C VAL A 75 -12.45 -11.25 3.14
N MET A 76 -13.28 -10.30 2.71
CA MET A 76 -14.62 -10.56 2.21
C MET A 76 -14.78 -9.88 0.86
N GLY A 77 -15.15 -10.65 -0.17
CA GLY A 77 -15.44 -10.13 -1.51
C GLY A 77 -16.90 -10.39 -1.90
N GLY A 78 -17.33 -9.81 -3.02
CA GLY A 78 -18.69 -9.98 -3.53
C GLY A 78 -19.74 -9.24 -2.71
N ILE A 79 -19.34 -8.14 -2.06
CA ILE A 79 -20.27 -7.28 -1.33
C ILE A 79 -21.02 -6.44 -2.35
N ASP A 80 -22.34 -6.58 -2.42
CA ASP A 80 -23.16 -5.74 -3.29
C ASP A 80 -23.19 -4.31 -2.75
N THR A 81 -22.55 -3.40 -3.47
CA THR A 81 -22.48 -1.96 -3.14
C THR A 81 -23.66 -1.16 -3.68
N THR A 82 -24.59 -1.80 -4.39
CA THR A 82 -25.75 -1.17 -5.04
C THR A 82 -27.00 -1.16 -4.16
N ILE A 83 -26.98 -1.85 -3.02
CA ILE A 83 -28.12 -1.90 -2.09
C ILE A 83 -28.28 -0.52 -1.44
N THR A 84 -29.29 0.23 -1.88
CA THR A 84 -29.73 1.47 -1.21
C THR A 84 -30.79 1.15 -0.16
N SER A 85 -30.72 1.81 0.98
CA SER A 85 -31.78 1.83 2.00
C SER A 85 -33.02 2.54 1.50
#